data_AF-A0A954I9U8-F1
#
_entry.id   AF-A0A954I9U8-F1
#
_cell.length_a   1.000
_cell.length_b   1.000
_cell.length_c   1.000
_cell.angle_alpha   90.00
_cell.angle_beta   90.00
_cell.angle_gamma   90.00
#
_symmetry.space_group_name_H-M   'P 1'
#
loop_
_entity.id
_entity.type
_entity.pdbx_description
1 polymer ?
#
loop_
_entity_poly.entity_id
_entity_poly.type
_entity_poly.pdbx_seq_one_letter_code
_entity_poly.pdbx_strand_id
1 'polypeptide(L)'
;MQMPFVVPQFISLRYSRISALLRTLTLTIVCLLAVPPDLLLAQNGKPQQPGVDRERQRELRPAPLRQRAVDQIILKDDTRLFGGAVDPSMGTLLIRSAWVQETLPEFWTSTIEPQLNNANDDRTKQLSGRLQTELEQYQQSADPDPARVGLLRDLIARLEADAETVPPVMVLKIPAAMIHRESRQPASARAIGVLGVLNEVENVEILSRDDVAAALRQIPPAQQRLPPQLPLPQFDVDRAMGQMLAAADFKQDACSRFVSMGNRFLPENGEANIQELLAEMMTQNLQSQLNELLNGDLPPAQRTSAQQSQSSLYPSPDEATRRAATAAGHNTVVISSMTLNSTAGTCTASRGLHHRMPDGEWRLVHGVTGTGSTATVTPDQLTAIQNDPQIKELQGLIGGLGLGGGELDTALRMGAAVQNAIGSADDGLFQWCDQTIGLPKQYTHDGAVPVVPLVAPAAAQ
;
A
#
# COMPACT_ATOMS: atom_id res chain seq x y z
N MET A 1 7.73 -1.55 -52.30
CA MET A 1 6.96 -2.25 -51.24
C MET A 1 7.85 -2.25 -50.00
N GLN A 2 7.79 -1.19 -49.20
CA GLN A 2 8.61 -1.02 -47.99
C GLN A 2 7.72 -1.30 -46.78
N MET A 3 8.12 -2.27 -45.96
CA MET A 3 7.48 -2.54 -44.69
C MET A 3 8.00 -1.55 -43.63
N PRO A 4 7.15 -1.01 -42.75
CA PRO A 4 7.61 -0.19 -41.64
C PRO A 4 8.20 -1.07 -40.54
N PHE A 5 9.37 -0.65 -40.04
CA PHE A 5 10.05 -1.22 -38.89
C PHE A 5 9.34 -0.70 -37.63
N VAL A 6 8.56 -1.55 -36.95
CA VAL A 6 7.94 -1.24 -35.66
C VAL A 6 8.97 -1.49 -34.56
N VAL A 7 9.51 -0.43 -33.98
CA VAL A 7 10.35 -0.49 -32.78
C VAL A 7 9.44 -0.72 -31.55
N PRO A 8 9.75 -1.65 -30.63
CA PRO A 8 8.92 -1.86 -29.45
C PRO A 8 8.98 -0.65 -28.51
N GLN A 9 7.82 -0.05 -28.22
CA GLN A 9 7.63 1.10 -27.31
C GLN A 9 8.09 0.85 -25.85
N PHE A 10 8.43 -0.39 -25.47
CA PHE A 10 8.83 -0.76 -24.11
C PHE A 10 10.18 -0.18 -23.66
N ILE A 11 11.06 0.25 -24.58
CA ILE A 11 12.38 0.80 -24.23
C ILE A 11 12.31 2.32 -23.95
N SER A 12 11.32 3.02 -24.53
CA SER A 12 11.15 4.48 -24.36
C SER A 12 10.66 4.86 -22.96
N LEU A 13 9.80 4.03 -22.34
CA LEU A 13 9.27 4.26 -20.99
C LEU A 13 10.32 4.22 -19.88
N ARG A 14 11.44 3.50 -20.04
CA ARG A 14 12.52 3.48 -19.04
C ARG A 14 13.38 4.74 -19.07
N TYR A 15 13.58 5.36 -20.24
CA TYR A 15 14.41 6.57 -20.37
C TYR A 15 13.71 7.84 -19.86
N SER A 16 12.39 7.96 -20.02
CA SER A 16 11.62 9.06 -19.42
C SER A 16 11.59 9.00 -17.88
N ARG A 17 11.67 7.80 -17.29
CA ARG A 17 11.64 7.58 -15.83
C ARG A 17 12.95 7.94 -15.15
N ILE A 18 14.09 7.78 -15.84
CA ILE A 18 15.40 8.22 -15.36
C ILE A 18 15.43 9.76 -15.23
N SER A 19 14.80 10.49 -16.16
CA SER A 19 14.69 11.96 -16.09
C SER A 19 13.87 12.46 -14.89
N ALA A 20 12.80 11.78 -14.50
CA ALA A 20 11.99 12.18 -13.33
C ALA A 20 12.73 11.89 -12.02
N LEU A 21 13.35 10.71 -11.90
CA LEU A 21 14.19 10.30 -10.77
C LEU A 21 15.46 11.15 -10.60
N LEU A 22 16.04 11.66 -11.69
CA LEU A 22 17.17 12.59 -11.66
C LEU A 22 16.74 13.99 -11.20
N ARG A 23 15.52 14.45 -11.52
CA ARG A 23 14.99 15.73 -11.04
C ARG A 23 14.66 15.70 -9.54
N THR A 24 14.10 14.60 -9.02
CA THR A 24 13.88 14.42 -7.57
C THR A 24 15.20 14.33 -6.79
N LEU A 25 16.27 13.90 -7.47
CA LEU A 25 17.63 13.83 -6.93
C LEU A 25 18.30 15.21 -6.85
N THR A 26 18.17 16.05 -7.89
CA THR A 26 18.57 17.48 -7.85
C THR A 26 17.92 18.20 -6.67
N LEU A 27 16.64 17.89 -6.44
CA LEU A 27 15.82 18.31 -5.31
C LEU A 27 16.38 17.89 -3.94
N THR A 28 16.82 16.65 -3.82
CA THR A 28 17.32 16.12 -2.55
C THR A 28 18.72 16.61 -2.22
N ILE A 29 19.63 16.66 -3.21
CA ILE A 29 21.02 17.12 -3.01
C ILE A 29 21.06 18.57 -2.51
N VAL A 30 20.09 19.39 -2.93
CA VAL A 30 19.88 20.76 -2.42
C VAL A 30 19.41 20.79 -0.95
N CYS A 31 18.55 19.86 -0.50
CA CYS A 31 18.14 19.77 0.93
C CYS A 31 19.32 19.57 1.88
N LEU A 32 20.33 18.79 1.46
CA LEU A 32 21.39 18.29 2.35
C LEU A 32 22.55 19.27 2.58
N LEU A 33 22.67 20.31 1.76
CA LEU A 33 23.74 21.32 1.87
C LEU A 33 23.46 22.39 2.95
N ALA A 34 22.42 22.21 3.77
CA ALA A 34 21.98 23.18 4.78
C ALA A 34 22.02 22.63 6.23
N VAL A 35 22.72 21.53 6.49
CA VAL A 35 22.78 20.87 7.81
C VAL A 35 24.17 21.06 8.44
N PRO A 36 24.30 21.61 9.67
CA PRO A 36 25.58 21.78 10.33
C PRO A 36 26.21 20.42 10.74
N PRO A 37 27.54 20.28 10.69
CA PRO A 37 28.22 19.02 10.92
C PRO A 37 28.61 18.87 12.39
N ASP A 38 27.83 18.14 13.19
CA ASP A 38 28.30 17.56 14.45
C ASP A 38 27.42 16.36 14.85
N LEU A 39 28.08 15.33 15.41
CA LEU A 39 27.55 14.07 15.99
C LEU A 39 27.47 12.84 15.06
N LEU A 40 28.58 12.10 15.03
CA LEU A 40 28.64 10.70 14.61
C LEU A 40 29.35 9.86 15.68
N LEU A 41 28.60 9.10 16.50
CA LEU A 41 29.14 7.93 17.21
C LEU A 41 28.07 6.83 17.40
N ALA A 42 28.30 5.74 16.66
CA ALA A 42 28.14 4.32 16.97
C ALA A 42 26.86 3.77 17.64
N GLN A 43 26.22 2.79 16.98
CA GLN A 43 25.84 1.51 17.60
C GLN A 43 25.90 0.35 16.58
N ASN A 44 26.76 -0.64 16.86
CA ASN A 44 26.83 -1.93 16.19
C ASN A 44 26.01 -2.97 16.96
N GLY A 45 24.91 -3.45 16.39
CA GLY A 45 24.16 -4.61 16.89
C GLY A 45 24.67 -5.91 16.29
N LYS A 46 25.00 -6.89 17.13
CA LYS A 46 25.45 -8.24 16.73
C LYS A 46 24.33 -9.03 16.02
N PRO A 47 24.62 -9.77 14.95
CA PRO A 47 23.67 -10.69 14.35
C PRO A 47 23.51 -11.95 15.20
N GLN A 48 22.26 -12.34 15.47
CA GLN A 48 21.91 -13.66 16.00
C GLN A 48 22.01 -14.71 14.89
N GLN A 49 22.70 -15.81 15.18
CA GLN A 49 22.86 -16.96 14.28
C GLN A 49 21.54 -17.74 14.11
N PRO A 50 21.18 -18.16 12.89
CA PRO A 50 20.07 -19.09 12.68
C PRO A 50 20.60 -20.52 12.86
N GLY A 51 20.19 -21.15 13.95
CA GLY A 51 20.43 -22.56 14.20
C GLY A 51 19.10 -23.29 14.34
N VAL A 52 18.99 -24.39 13.59
CA VAL A 52 17.99 -25.46 13.71
C VAL A 52 16.73 -25.30 12.85
N ASP A 53 16.92 -25.48 11.55
CA ASP A 53 15.93 -26.16 10.70
C ASP A 53 16.25 -27.66 10.65
N ARG A 54 15.19 -28.46 10.53
CA ARG A 54 15.14 -29.91 10.24
C ARG A 54 15.29 -30.84 11.44
N GLU A 55 14.24 -30.93 12.25
CA GLU A 55 13.76 -32.20 12.81
C GLU A 55 12.53 -31.95 13.68
N ARG A 56 11.33 -32.15 13.12
CA ARG A 56 10.11 -32.67 13.75
C ARG A 56 8.89 -32.26 12.92
N GLN A 57 8.59 -33.07 11.91
CA GLN A 57 7.20 -33.44 11.68
C GLN A 57 6.76 -34.27 12.90
N ARG A 58 6.56 -33.60 14.04
CA ARG A 58 5.70 -34.15 15.10
C ARG A 58 4.34 -34.28 14.42
N GLU A 59 3.75 -35.47 14.45
CA GLU A 59 2.32 -35.62 14.23
C GLU A 59 1.62 -34.47 14.94
N LEU A 60 0.96 -33.59 14.18
CA LEU A 60 0.34 -32.38 14.68
C LEU A 60 -0.84 -32.79 15.56
N ARG A 61 -0.55 -33.15 16.81
CA ARG A 61 -1.58 -33.44 17.79
C ARG A 61 -2.28 -32.12 18.09
N PRO A 62 -3.61 -32.06 17.91
CA PRO A 62 -4.35 -30.83 18.13
C PRO A 62 -4.13 -30.35 19.57
N ALA A 63 -3.71 -29.10 19.72
CA ALA A 63 -3.58 -28.50 21.05
C ALA A 63 -4.96 -28.50 21.75
N PRO A 64 -5.00 -28.64 23.09
CA PRO A 64 -6.25 -28.52 23.83
C PRO A 64 -6.84 -27.13 23.61
N LEU A 65 -8.17 -27.02 23.56
CA LEU A 65 -8.85 -25.79 23.15
C LEU A 65 -8.39 -24.54 23.92
N ARG A 66 -8.10 -24.67 25.23
CA ARG A 66 -7.63 -23.57 26.09
C ARG A 66 -6.22 -23.05 25.74
N GLN A 67 -5.45 -23.81 24.97
CA GLN A 67 -4.09 -23.45 24.54
C GLN A 67 -4.05 -22.94 23.09
N ARG A 68 -5.17 -23.03 22.35
CA ARG A 68 -5.26 -22.56 20.97
C ARG A 68 -5.38 -21.03 20.89
N ALA A 69 -4.96 -20.48 19.75
CA ALA A 69 -5.13 -19.06 19.45
C ALA A 69 -6.53 -18.71 18.91
N VAL A 70 -7.26 -19.71 18.39
CA VAL A 70 -8.55 -19.54 17.73
C VAL A 70 -9.73 -19.78 18.67
N ASP A 71 -10.82 -19.06 18.42
CA ASP A 71 -12.13 -19.27 19.01
C ASP A 71 -12.83 -20.48 18.35
N GLN A 72 -13.82 -21.03 19.05
CA GLN A 72 -14.67 -22.11 18.56
C GLN A 72 -16.14 -21.73 18.63
N ILE A 73 -16.87 -21.93 17.54
CA ILE A 73 -18.32 -21.82 17.48
C ILE A 73 -18.89 -23.19 17.10
N ILE A 74 -19.84 -23.68 17.90
CA ILE A 74 -20.58 -24.91 17.63
C ILE A 74 -21.99 -24.50 17.22
N LEU A 75 -22.40 -24.92 16.04
CA LEU A 75 -23.73 -24.68 15.47
C LEU A 75 -24.74 -25.71 16.01
N LYS A 76 -26.04 -25.47 15.79
CA LYS A 76 -27.14 -26.35 16.25
C LYS A 76 -27.18 -27.73 15.61
N ASP A 77 -26.55 -27.88 14.46
CA ASP A 77 -26.34 -29.14 13.73
C ASP A 77 -25.04 -29.86 14.18
N ASP A 78 -24.44 -29.42 15.30
CA ASP A 78 -23.16 -29.87 15.84
C ASP A 78 -21.92 -29.55 14.97
N THR A 79 -22.06 -28.78 13.89
CA THR A 79 -20.94 -28.30 13.08
C THR A 79 -20.03 -27.41 13.93
N ARG A 80 -18.71 -27.69 13.89
CA ARG A 80 -17.70 -26.98 14.70
C ARG A 80 -16.84 -26.11 13.81
N LEU A 81 -16.94 -24.79 14.00
CA LEU A 81 -16.15 -23.80 13.29
C LEU A 81 -15.02 -23.29 14.18
N PHE A 82 -13.82 -23.18 13.62
CA PHE A 82 -12.64 -22.63 14.28
C PHE A 82 -12.15 -21.40 13.52
N GLY A 83 -11.85 -20.32 14.24
CA GLY A 83 -11.44 -19.06 13.62
C GLY A 83 -11.18 -17.97 14.65
N GLY A 84 -10.84 -16.76 14.19
CA GLY A 84 -10.70 -15.60 15.07
C GLY A 84 -11.98 -14.79 15.11
N ALA A 85 -12.62 -14.60 16.28
CA ALA A 85 -13.76 -13.71 16.37
C ALA A 85 -13.30 -12.26 16.13
N VAL A 86 -13.89 -11.61 15.12
CA VAL A 86 -13.49 -10.24 14.75
C VAL A 86 -14.25 -9.24 15.62
N ASP A 87 -15.55 -9.41 15.79
CA ASP A 87 -16.40 -8.52 16.57
C ASP A 87 -16.46 -8.98 18.05
N PRO A 88 -16.46 -8.06 19.04
CA PRO A 88 -16.91 -8.38 20.40
C PRO A 88 -18.33 -8.94 20.44
N SER A 89 -19.21 -8.56 19.51
CA SER A 89 -20.56 -9.13 19.39
C SER A 89 -20.51 -10.61 18.94
N MET A 90 -21.52 -11.38 19.35
CA MET A 90 -21.58 -12.81 19.03
C MET A 90 -21.87 -13.03 17.54
N GLY A 91 -21.20 -14.01 16.92
CA GLY A 91 -21.55 -14.46 15.56
C GLY A 91 -20.73 -13.92 14.40
N THR A 92 -19.60 -13.25 14.60
CA THR A 92 -18.69 -12.87 13.49
C THR A 92 -17.34 -13.56 13.61
N LEU A 93 -17.05 -14.53 12.73
CA LEU A 93 -15.86 -15.38 12.80
C LEU A 93 -15.02 -15.29 11.53
N LEU A 94 -13.74 -14.92 11.67
CA LEU A 94 -12.76 -14.97 10.60
C LEU A 94 -12.19 -16.39 10.48
N ILE A 95 -12.26 -16.97 9.28
CA ILE A 95 -11.87 -18.36 9.00
C ILE A 95 -11.00 -18.46 7.74
N ARG A 96 -10.22 -19.53 7.63
CA ARG A 96 -9.53 -19.92 6.39
C ARG A 96 -10.48 -20.74 5.52
N SER A 97 -10.60 -20.38 4.25
CA SER A 97 -11.47 -21.09 3.30
C SER A 97 -10.98 -22.50 3.03
N ALA A 98 -9.67 -22.67 2.85
CA ALA A 98 -9.05 -23.98 2.64
C ALA A 98 -9.36 -24.97 3.79
N TRP A 99 -9.29 -24.50 5.05
CA TRP A 99 -9.59 -25.35 6.21
C TRP A 99 -11.04 -25.84 6.19
N VAL A 100 -12.00 -24.98 5.85
CA VAL A 100 -13.41 -25.37 5.75
C VAL A 100 -13.66 -26.32 4.60
N GLN A 101 -13.05 -26.08 3.44
CA GLN A 101 -13.16 -26.98 2.28
C GLN A 101 -12.63 -28.39 2.59
N GLU A 102 -11.50 -28.46 3.30
CA GLU A 102 -10.86 -29.72 3.67
C GLU A 102 -11.58 -30.46 4.81
N THR A 103 -12.01 -29.73 5.85
CA THR A 103 -12.52 -30.33 7.09
C THR A 103 -14.04 -30.46 7.09
N LEU A 104 -14.75 -29.58 6.38
CA LEU A 104 -16.21 -29.47 6.37
C LEU A 104 -16.75 -29.29 4.93
N PRO A 105 -16.46 -30.22 3.99
CA PRO A 105 -16.81 -30.07 2.58
C PRO A 105 -18.33 -29.97 2.32
N GLU A 106 -19.14 -30.67 3.11
CA GLU A 106 -20.61 -30.59 3.00
C GLU A 106 -21.14 -29.22 3.45
N PHE A 107 -20.61 -28.67 4.54
CA PHE A 107 -20.97 -27.32 5.00
C PHE A 107 -20.52 -26.25 4.00
N TRP A 108 -19.34 -26.43 3.40
CA TRP A 108 -18.86 -25.57 2.31
C TRP A 108 -19.87 -25.51 1.17
N THR A 109 -20.13 -26.67 0.54
CA THR A 109 -20.93 -26.79 -0.68
C THR A 109 -22.40 -26.41 -0.46
N SER A 110 -22.97 -26.76 0.70
CA SER A 110 -24.40 -26.52 0.98
C SER A 110 -24.70 -25.11 1.49
N THR A 111 -23.76 -24.49 2.21
CA THR A 111 -24.05 -23.29 3.01
C THR A 111 -23.18 -22.10 2.63
N ILE A 112 -21.84 -22.27 2.59
CA ILE A 112 -20.93 -21.15 2.37
C ILE A 112 -20.85 -20.77 0.89
N GLU A 113 -20.58 -21.74 0.03
CA GLU A 113 -20.36 -21.54 -1.41
C GLU A 113 -21.56 -20.86 -2.10
N PRO A 114 -22.83 -21.27 -1.87
CA PRO A 114 -23.96 -20.57 -2.48
C PRO A 114 -24.09 -19.13 -2.01
N GLN A 115 -23.84 -18.85 -0.73
CA GLN A 115 -23.91 -17.49 -0.17
C GLN A 115 -22.77 -16.62 -0.68
N LEU A 116 -21.57 -17.19 -0.80
CA LEU A 116 -20.40 -16.53 -1.36
C LEU A 116 -20.62 -16.21 -2.83
N ASN A 117 -21.11 -17.17 -3.62
CA ASN A 117 -21.38 -16.99 -5.05
C ASN A 117 -22.49 -15.95 -5.27
N ASN A 118 -23.60 -16.00 -4.53
CA ASN A 118 -24.65 -14.99 -4.62
C ASN A 118 -24.14 -13.59 -4.27
N ALA A 119 -23.39 -13.46 -3.16
CA ALA A 119 -22.81 -12.18 -2.76
C ALA A 119 -21.80 -11.65 -3.79
N ASN A 120 -21.01 -12.55 -4.39
CA ASN A 120 -20.04 -12.19 -5.40
C ASN A 120 -20.68 -11.81 -6.72
N ASP A 121 -21.71 -12.53 -7.15
CA ASP A 121 -22.45 -12.28 -8.38
C ASP A 121 -23.13 -10.91 -8.33
N ASP A 122 -23.78 -10.57 -7.21
CA ASP A 122 -24.44 -9.28 -7.04
C ASP A 122 -23.43 -8.13 -7.09
N ARG A 123 -22.29 -8.27 -6.39
CA ARG A 123 -21.22 -7.26 -6.39
C ARG A 123 -20.53 -7.14 -7.74
N THR A 124 -20.29 -8.27 -8.39
CA THR A 124 -19.72 -8.37 -9.74
C THR A 124 -20.62 -7.66 -10.74
N LYS A 125 -21.92 -7.92 -10.73
CA LYS A 125 -22.91 -7.25 -11.59
C LYS A 125 -22.99 -5.76 -11.34
N GLN A 126 -22.97 -5.33 -10.07
CA GLN A 126 -22.96 -3.90 -9.73
C GLN A 126 -21.71 -3.20 -10.26
N LEU A 127 -20.55 -3.80 -10.04
CA LEU A 127 -19.26 -3.24 -10.46
C LEU A 127 -19.08 -3.29 -11.98
N SER A 128 -19.42 -4.40 -12.64
CA SER A 128 -19.36 -4.53 -14.10
C SER A 128 -20.31 -3.55 -14.78
N GLY A 129 -21.54 -3.41 -14.28
CA GLY A 129 -22.51 -2.43 -14.79
C GLY A 129 -22.04 -0.97 -14.66
N ARG A 130 -21.36 -0.63 -13.56
CA ARG A 130 -20.76 0.70 -13.36
C ARG A 130 -19.58 0.93 -14.30
N LEU A 131 -18.66 -0.01 -14.41
CA LEU A 131 -17.52 0.07 -15.34
C LEU A 131 -17.98 0.13 -16.80
N GLN A 132 -19.04 -0.60 -17.16
CA GLN A 132 -19.65 -0.56 -18.49
C GLN A 132 -20.22 0.83 -18.79
N THR A 133 -20.90 1.45 -17.81
CA THR A 133 -21.40 2.83 -17.94
C THR A 133 -20.27 3.82 -18.16
N GLU A 134 -19.18 3.71 -17.39
CA GLU A 134 -17.99 4.57 -17.54
C GLU A 134 -17.32 4.36 -18.91
N LEU A 135 -17.21 3.11 -19.36
CA LEU A 135 -16.67 2.76 -20.67
C LEU A 135 -17.49 3.39 -21.81
N GLU A 136 -18.82 3.33 -21.74
CA GLU A 136 -19.71 3.93 -22.73
C GLU A 136 -19.59 5.46 -22.74
N GLN A 137 -19.54 6.10 -21.57
CA GLN A 137 -19.33 7.54 -21.45
C GLN A 137 -17.97 7.95 -22.04
N TYR A 138 -16.91 7.19 -21.73
CA TYR A 138 -15.57 7.47 -22.24
C TYR A 138 -15.50 7.32 -23.77
N GLN A 139 -16.16 6.32 -24.35
CA GLN A 139 -16.24 6.13 -25.80
C GLN A 139 -16.97 7.26 -26.53
N GLN A 140 -17.87 7.98 -25.85
CA GLN A 140 -18.58 9.14 -26.39
C GLN A 140 -17.77 10.45 -26.29
N SER A 141 -16.61 10.42 -25.63
CA SER A 141 -15.73 11.59 -25.56
C SER A 141 -15.16 11.95 -26.94
N ALA A 142 -14.69 13.19 -27.10
CA ALA A 142 -14.24 13.70 -28.39
C ALA A 142 -13.00 12.96 -28.94
N ASP A 143 -12.18 12.36 -28.08
CA ASP A 143 -10.96 11.62 -28.43
C ASP A 143 -10.72 10.46 -27.45
N PRO A 144 -11.41 9.32 -27.61
CA PRO A 144 -11.26 8.19 -26.72
C PRO A 144 -9.96 7.44 -27.01
N ASP A 145 -9.09 7.29 -26.01
CA ASP A 145 -7.87 6.48 -26.13
C ASP A 145 -8.24 5.00 -26.33
N PRO A 146 -7.88 4.38 -27.48
CA PRO A 146 -8.17 2.98 -27.74
C PRO A 146 -7.51 2.04 -26.72
N ALA A 147 -6.36 2.42 -26.13
CA ALA A 147 -5.69 1.61 -25.12
C ALA A 147 -6.53 1.55 -23.83
N ARG A 148 -7.07 2.69 -23.37
CA ARG A 148 -7.99 2.78 -22.23
C ARG A 148 -9.27 1.99 -22.46
N VAL A 149 -9.87 2.13 -23.62
CA VAL A 149 -11.06 1.36 -24.02
C VAL A 149 -10.79 -0.14 -24.00
N GLY A 150 -9.64 -0.59 -24.53
CA GLY A 150 -9.25 -2.00 -24.54
C GLY A 150 -9.05 -2.57 -23.14
N LEU A 151 -8.37 -1.82 -22.26
CA LEU A 151 -8.10 -2.23 -20.89
C LEU A 151 -9.38 -2.32 -20.06
N LEU A 152 -10.29 -1.34 -20.17
CA LEU A 152 -11.58 -1.38 -19.47
C LEU A 152 -12.45 -2.57 -19.93
N ARG A 153 -12.46 -2.88 -21.23
CA ARG A 153 -13.13 -4.07 -21.75
C ARG A 153 -12.54 -5.36 -21.19
N ASP A 154 -11.21 -5.46 -21.12
CA ASP A 154 -10.53 -6.62 -20.53
C ASP A 154 -10.84 -6.75 -19.04
N LEU A 155 -10.88 -5.63 -18.30
CA LEU A 155 -11.28 -5.63 -16.88
C LEU A 155 -12.70 -6.14 -16.69
N ILE A 156 -13.67 -5.65 -17.47
CA ILE A 156 -15.07 -6.11 -17.41
C ILE A 156 -15.14 -7.60 -17.73
N ALA A 157 -14.49 -8.04 -18.81
CA ALA A 157 -14.48 -9.46 -19.20
C ALA A 157 -13.85 -10.36 -18.12
N ARG A 158 -12.77 -9.93 -17.46
CA ARG A 158 -12.15 -10.67 -16.34
C ARG A 158 -13.01 -10.68 -15.09
N LEU A 159 -13.74 -9.60 -14.84
CA LEU A 159 -14.67 -9.51 -13.71
C LEU A 159 -15.87 -10.46 -13.92
N GLU A 160 -16.36 -10.57 -15.16
CA GLU A 160 -17.49 -11.42 -15.54
C GLU A 160 -17.11 -12.88 -15.81
N ALA A 161 -15.83 -13.18 -16.07
CA ALA A 161 -15.39 -14.56 -16.32
C ALA A 161 -15.71 -15.47 -15.13
N ASP A 162 -16.29 -16.65 -15.35
CA ASP A 162 -16.71 -17.62 -14.32
C ASP A 162 -15.56 -18.29 -13.53
N ALA A 163 -14.40 -17.65 -13.42
CA ALA A 163 -13.36 -18.14 -12.52
C ALA A 163 -13.88 -18.12 -11.08
N GLU A 164 -14.07 -19.31 -10.51
CA GLU A 164 -14.40 -19.53 -9.11
C GLU A 164 -13.18 -19.17 -8.24
N THR A 165 -12.99 -17.88 -8.00
CA THR A 165 -11.96 -17.40 -7.08
C THR A 165 -12.48 -17.51 -5.66
N VAL A 166 -12.17 -18.64 -5.01
CA VAL A 166 -12.36 -18.79 -3.58
C VAL A 166 -11.35 -17.89 -2.85
N PRO A 167 -11.80 -16.95 -2.00
CA PRO A 167 -10.89 -16.11 -1.23
C PRO A 167 -10.13 -16.96 -0.21
N PRO A 168 -8.85 -16.68 0.11
CA PRO A 168 -8.09 -17.51 1.05
C PRO A 168 -8.64 -17.45 2.49
N VAL A 169 -9.20 -16.30 2.86
CA VAL A 169 -9.84 -16.05 4.15
C VAL A 169 -11.21 -15.41 3.96
N MET A 170 -12.15 -15.67 4.87
CA MET A 170 -13.47 -15.05 4.87
C MET A 170 -13.97 -14.81 6.30
N VAL A 171 -14.90 -13.88 6.46
CA VAL A 171 -15.63 -13.63 7.69
C VAL A 171 -17.04 -14.21 7.56
N LEU A 172 -17.37 -15.16 8.42
CA LEU A 172 -18.73 -15.68 8.53
C LEU A 172 -19.53 -14.84 9.51
N LYS A 173 -20.68 -14.33 9.07
CA LYS A 173 -21.68 -13.72 9.94
C LYS A 173 -22.77 -14.75 10.24
N ILE A 174 -22.65 -15.37 11.40
CA ILE A 174 -23.47 -16.47 11.91
C ILE A 174 -24.64 -15.87 12.72
N PRO A 175 -25.90 -16.08 12.31
CA PRO A 175 -27.05 -15.69 13.11
C PRO A 175 -27.02 -16.34 14.49
N ALA A 176 -27.32 -15.58 15.55
CA ALA A 176 -27.38 -16.10 16.92
C ALA A 176 -28.32 -17.32 17.04
N ALA A 177 -29.35 -17.39 16.20
CA ALA A 177 -30.29 -18.52 16.14
C ALA A 177 -29.65 -19.84 15.69
N MET A 178 -28.51 -19.83 14.99
CA MET A 178 -27.79 -21.03 14.56
C MET A 178 -26.75 -21.49 15.59
N ILE A 179 -26.37 -20.62 16.52
CA ILE A 179 -25.29 -20.90 17.48
C ILE A 179 -25.83 -21.75 18.62
N HIS A 180 -25.19 -22.90 18.87
CA HIS A 180 -25.47 -23.77 20.01
C HIS A 180 -24.56 -23.44 21.19
N ARG A 181 -23.25 -23.32 20.94
CA ARG A 181 -22.25 -23.05 21.98
C ARG A 181 -21.08 -22.27 21.41
N GLU A 182 -20.51 -21.39 22.23
CA GLU A 182 -19.29 -20.65 21.91
C GLU A 182 -18.21 -20.90 22.95
N SER A 183 -16.97 -20.95 22.50
CA SER A 183 -15.79 -20.96 23.36
C SER A 183 -14.79 -19.93 22.85
N ARG A 184 -14.69 -18.83 23.57
CA ARG A 184 -13.82 -17.70 23.23
C ARG A 184 -12.51 -17.77 23.98
N GLN A 185 -11.42 -17.49 23.27
CA GLN A 185 -10.10 -17.31 23.84
C GLN A 185 -9.96 -15.92 24.50
N PRO A 186 -9.01 -15.76 25.43
CA PRO A 186 -8.61 -14.45 25.94
C PRO A 186 -8.22 -13.50 24.80
N ALA A 187 -8.45 -12.19 24.98
CA ALA A 187 -8.24 -11.19 23.92
C ALA A 187 -6.84 -11.22 23.30
N SER A 188 -5.80 -11.44 24.11
CA SER A 188 -4.41 -11.55 23.61
C SER A 188 -4.18 -12.77 22.73
N ALA A 189 -4.78 -13.92 23.06
CA ALA A 189 -4.70 -15.13 22.24
C ALA A 189 -5.51 -14.97 20.95
N ARG A 190 -6.69 -14.35 21.03
CA ARG A 190 -7.55 -14.06 19.87
C ARG A 190 -6.87 -13.16 18.86
N ALA A 191 -6.18 -12.10 19.30
CA ALA A 191 -5.43 -11.22 18.42
C ALA A 191 -4.36 -11.99 17.62
N ILE A 192 -3.66 -12.92 18.27
CA ILE A 192 -2.70 -13.82 17.61
C ILE A 192 -3.40 -14.75 16.63
N GLY A 193 -4.56 -15.31 17.00
CA GLY A 193 -5.36 -16.19 16.13
C GLY A 193 -5.87 -15.47 14.87
N VAL A 194 -6.39 -14.26 15.01
CA VAL A 194 -6.83 -13.41 13.89
C VAL A 194 -5.66 -13.12 12.95
N LEU A 195 -4.52 -12.70 13.49
CA LEU A 195 -3.31 -12.48 12.69
C LEU A 195 -2.84 -13.76 11.99
N GLY A 196 -2.88 -14.90 12.69
CA GLY A 196 -2.51 -16.20 12.14
C GLY A 196 -3.39 -16.60 10.95
N VAL A 197 -4.72 -16.40 11.07
CA VAL A 197 -5.66 -16.65 9.97
C VAL A 197 -5.40 -15.71 8.79
N LEU A 198 -5.27 -14.40 9.02
CA LEU A 198 -5.04 -13.41 7.96
C LEU A 198 -3.75 -13.65 7.17
N ASN A 199 -2.70 -14.06 7.88
CA ASN A 199 -1.38 -14.34 7.31
C ASN A 199 -1.24 -15.81 6.89
N GLU A 200 -2.35 -16.55 6.79
CA GLU A 200 -2.43 -17.90 6.24
C GLU A 200 -1.49 -18.91 6.93
N VAL A 201 -1.23 -18.72 8.23
CA VAL A 201 -0.42 -19.66 9.04
C VAL A 201 -1.07 -21.04 8.96
N GLU A 202 -0.29 -22.01 8.50
CA GLU A 202 -0.74 -23.39 8.30
C GLU A 202 -1.28 -23.98 9.60
N ASN A 203 -2.44 -24.65 9.54
CA ASN A 203 -3.04 -25.36 10.67
C ASN A 203 -3.31 -24.49 11.91
N VAL A 204 -3.50 -23.16 11.74
CA VAL A 204 -3.77 -22.22 12.83
C VAL A 204 -4.94 -22.65 13.72
N GLU A 205 -5.88 -23.42 13.17
CA GLU A 205 -7.07 -23.94 13.85
C GLU A 205 -6.75 -24.97 14.95
N ILE A 206 -5.60 -25.64 14.86
CA ILE A 206 -5.18 -26.71 15.78
C ILE A 206 -3.90 -26.40 16.56
N LEU A 207 -3.11 -25.42 16.13
CA LEU A 207 -1.86 -25.02 16.77
C LEU A 207 -2.06 -24.34 18.14
N SER A 208 -1.02 -24.40 18.97
CA SER A 208 -1.00 -23.62 20.22
C SER A 208 -0.75 -22.14 19.93
N ARG A 209 -1.17 -21.26 20.84
CA ARG A 209 -0.94 -19.82 20.72
C ARG A 209 0.53 -19.46 20.53
N ASP A 210 1.41 -20.15 21.23
CA ASP A 210 2.83 -19.83 21.23
C ASP A 210 3.47 -20.26 19.89
N ASP A 211 3.00 -21.36 19.29
CA ASP A 211 3.42 -21.80 17.95
C ASP A 211 2.94 -20.84 16.85
N VAL A 212 1.69 -20.38 16.91
CA VAL A 212 1.17 -19.36 15.98
C VAL A 212 1.96 -18.07 16.08
N ALA A 213 2.27 -17.62 17.30
CA ALA A 213 3.09 -16.43 17.51
C ALA A 213 4.52 -16.59 16.98
N ALA A 214 5.10 -17.79 17.12
CA ALA A 214 6.42 -18.10 16.56
C ALA A 214 6.40 -18.06 15.02
N ALA A 215 5.38 -18.65 14.39
CA ALA A 215 5.20 -18.60 12.93
C ALA A 215 5.02 -17.16 12.42
N LEU A 216 4.21 -16.34 13.09
CA LEU A 216 4.01 -14.95 12.70
C LEU A 216 5.30 -14.10 12.73
N ARG A 217 6.21 -14.37 13.68
CA ARG A 217 7.50 -13.66 13.75
C ARG A 217 8.43 -13.95 12.58
N GLN A 218 8.22 -15.06 11.86
CA GLN A 218 9.00 -15.40 10.67
C GLN A 218 8.55 -14.62 9.44
N ILE A 219 7.34 -14.03 9.47
CA ILE A 219 6.82 -13.21 8.38
C ILE A 219 7.37 -11.79 8.51
N PRO A 220 8.06 -11.24 7.48
CA PRO A 220 8.58 -9.87 7.52
C PRO A 220 7.45 -8.86 7.82
N PRO A 221 7.67 -7.85 8.70
CA PRO A 221 6.62 -6.89 9.08
C PRO A 221 5.96 -6.18 7.90
N ALA A 222 6.71 -5.91 6.82
CA ALA A 222 6.20 -5.29 5.60
C ALA A 222 5.21 -6.18 4.82
N GLN A 223 5.24 -7.49 5.03
CA GLN A 223 4.35 -8.47 4.39
C GLN A 223 3.20 -8.91 5.29
N GLN A 224 3.24 -8.57 6.58
CA GLN A 224 2.20 -8.96 7.52
C GLN A 224 0.89 -8.23 7.23
N ARG A 225 -0.16 -9.01 6.96
CA ARG A 225 -1.54 -8.48 6.87
C ARG A 225 -2.00 -8.08 8.27
N LEU A 226 -2.54 -6.86 8.36
CA LEU A 226 -3.08 -6.30 9.59
C LEU A 226 -4.55 -6.71 9.78
N PRO A 227 -5.04 -6.78 11.02
CA PRO A 227 -6.44 -7.03 11.30
C PRO A 227 -7.33 -5.97 10.62
N PRO A 228 -8.48 -6.36 10.06
CA PRO A 228 -9.41 -5.39 9.50
C PRO A 228 -9.91 -4.46 10.61
N GLN A 229 -10.04 -3.18 10.30
CA GLN A 229 -10.66 -2.22 11.22
C GLN A 229 -12.15 -2.54 11.38
N LEU A 230 -12.65 -2.40 12.60
CA LEU A 230 -14.07 -2.60 12.93
C LEU A 230 -14.77 -1.24 13.06
N PRO A 231 -16.03 -1.11 12.61
CA PRO A 231 -16.83 -2.14 11.93
C PRO A 231 -16.24 -2.50 10.56
N LEU A 232 -16.41 -3.78 10.15
CA LEU A 232 -15.94 -4.22 8.84
C LEU A 232 -16.54 -3.31 7.76
N PRO A 233 -15.72 -2.75 6.85
CA PRO A 233 -16.22 -1.89 5.80
C PRO A 233 -17.25 -2.64 4.97
N GLN A 234 -18.39 -2.01 4.74
CA GLN A 234 -19.35 -2.53 3.77
C GLN A 234 -18.73 -2.38 2.38
N PHE A 235 -19.02 -3.32 1.50
CA PHE A 235 -18.57 -3.23 0.12
C PHE A 235 -19.05 -1.91 -0.50
N ASP A 236 -18.09 -1.08 -0.87
CA ASP A 236 -18.31 0.20 -1.53
C ASP A 236 -17.95 0.05 -3.01
N VAL A 237 -18.98 0.00 -3.86
CA VAL A 237 -18.84 -0.14 -5.32
C VAL A 237 -18.00 1.01 -5.89
N ASP A 238 -18.21 2.24 -5.41
CA ASP A 238 -17.54 3.42 -5.95
C ASP A 238 -16.05 3.40 -5.59
N ARG A 239 -15.71 2.93 -4.38
CA ARG A 239 -14.32 2.73 -3.96
C ARG A 239 -13.62 1.65 -4.79
N ALA A 240 -14.25 0.49 -4.95
CA ALA A 240 -13.69 -0.60 -5.75
C ALA A 240 -13.50 -0.20 -7.21
N MET A 241 -14.48 0.51 -7.78
CA MET A 241 -14.40 1.08 -9.12
C MET A 241 -13.26 2.10 -9.22
N GLY A 242 -13.17 3.04 -8.27
CA GLY A 242 -12.11 4.05 -8.24
C GLY A 242 -10.71 3.44 -8.14
N GLN A 243 -10.54 2.34 -7.41
CA GLN A 243 -9.28 1.58 -7.38
C GLN A 243 -8.92 0.98 -8.74
N MET A 244 -9.88 0.35 -9.42
CA MET A 244 -9.66 -0.23 -10.75
C MET A 244 -9.34 0.83 -11.79
N LEU A 245 -10.10 1.93 -11.82
CA LEU A 245 -9.88 3.06 -12.73
C LEU A 245 -8.52 3.73 -12.47
N ALA A 246 -8.16 3.94 -11.21
CA ALA A 246 -6.86 4.51 -10.88
C ALA A 246 -5.69 3.60 -11.27
N ALA A 247 -5.82 2.28 -11.10
CA ALA A 247 -4.81 1.32 -11.54
C ALA A 247 -4.67 1.32 -13.07
N ALA A 248 -5.80 1.39 -13.79
CA ALA A 248 -5.82 1.52 -15.25
C ALA A 248 -5.12 2.80 -15.72
N ASP A 249 -5.51 3.95 -15.16
CA ASP A 249 -4.95 5.25 -15.49
C ASP A 249 -3.43 5.29 -15.21
N PHE A 250 -3.00 4.73 -14.06
CA PHE A 250 -1.58 4.64 -13.71
C PHE A 250 -0.78 3.78 -14.70
N LYS A 251 -1.33 2.63 -15.12
CA LYS A 251 -0.66 1.73 -16.09
C LYS A 251 -0.52 2.36 -17.48
N GLN A 252 -1.45 3.24 -17.84
CA GLN A 252 -1.47 3.93 -19.13
C GLN A 252 -0.73 5.27 -19.11
N ASP A 253 -0.12 5.63 -17.97
CA ASP A 253 0.50 6.93 -17.76
C ASP A 253 -0.49 8.11 -17.88
N ALA A 254 -1.79 7.85 -17.77
CA ALA A 254 -2.89 8.82 -17.80
C ALA A 254 -3.15 9.45 -16.41
N CYS A 255 -2.08 9.70 -15.67
CA CYS A 255 -2.13 10.27 -14.32
C CYS A 255 -1.18 11.46 -14.19
N SER A 256 -1.58 12.48 -13.43
CA SER A 256 -0.68 13.58 -13.07
C SER A 256 0.16 13.20 -11.86
N ARG A 257 1.48 13.40 -11.94
CA ARG A 257 2.41 13.10 -10.85
C ARG A 257 2.88 14.37 -10.18
N PHE A 258 2.85 14.40 -8.85
CA PHE A 258 3.32 15.51 -8.04
C PHE A 258 4.19 15.05 -6.89
N VAL A 259 5.09 15.92 -6.45
CA VAL A 259 5.90 15.75 -5.25
C VAL A 259 5.42 16.75 -4.21
N SER A 260 5.04 16.26 -3.04
CA SER A 260 4.65 17.06 -1.88
C SER A 260 5.90 17.55 -1.14
N MET A 261 5.98 18.86 -0.95
CA MET A 261 7.04 19.53 -0.19
C MET A 261 6.41 20.53 0.77
N GLY A 262 6.32 20.14 2.04
CA GLY A 262 5.65 20.93 3.06
C GLY A 262 4.16 21.14 2.71
N ASN A 263 3.81 22.37 2.33
CA ASN A 263 2.45 22.79 2.01
C ASN A 263 2.18 22.96 0.50
N ARG A 264 3.13 22.56 -0.37
CA ARG A 264 3.01 22.70 -1.82
C ARG A 264 3.19 21.36 -2.53
N PHE A 265 2.66 21.31 -3.75
CA PHE A 265 2.79 20.19 -4.67
C PHE A 265 3.45 20.67 -5.95
N LEU A 266 4.52 20.01 -6.35
CA LEU A 266 5.27 20.33 -7.56
C LEU A 266 5.08 19.21 -8.59
N PRO A 267 4.81 19.52 -9.87
CA PRO A 267 4.66 18.49 -10.90
C PRO A 267 5.99 17.73 -11.08
N GLU A 268 5.95 16.39 -11.03
CA GLU A 268 7.14 15.53 -11.16
C GLU A 268 7.76 15.61 -12.57
N ASN A 269 6.92 15.85 -13.58
CA ASN A 269 7.32 15.92 -14.99
C ASN A 269 7.60 17.36 -15.48
N GLY A 270 7.31 18.39 -14.67
CA GLY A 270 7.52 19.78 -15.06
C GLY A 270 8.99 20.16 -15.10
N GLU A 271 9.33 21.21 -15.87
CA GLU A 271 10.58 21.93 -15.68
C GLU A 271 10.51 22.62 -14.32
N ALA A 272 10.96 21.94 -13.27
CA ALA A 272 11.09 22.56 -11.97
C ALA A 272 12.11 23.70 -12.09
N ASN A 273 11.69 24.92 -11.83
CA ASN A 273 12.62 26.04 -11.73
C ASN A 273 13.47 25.81 -10.47
N ILE A 274 14.64 25.19 -10.67
CA ILE A 274 15.58 24.81 -9.60
C ILE A 274 15.90 26.03 -8.72
N GLN A 275 15.88 27.25 -9.28
CA GLN A 275 16.15 28.49 -8.54
C GLN A 275 15.01 28.88 -7.60
N GLU A 276 13.75 28.79 -8.05
CA GLU A 276 12.57 29.04 -7.19
C GLU A 276 12.49 28.01 -6.07
N LEU A 277 12.77 26.76 -6.42
CA LEU A 277 12.78 25.66 -5.48
C LEU A 277 13.89 25.81 -4.42
N LEU A 278 15.13 26.11 -4.84
CA LEU A 278 16.26 26.40 -3.95
C LEU A 278 15.93 27.55 -3.00
N ALA A 279 15.39 28.64 -3.54
CA ALA A 279 15.00 29.80 -2.76
C ALA A 279 13.95 29.45 -1.70
N GLU A 280 12.97 28.61 -2.05
CA GLU A 280 11.90 28.20 -1.15
C GLU A 280 12.39 27.24 -0.05
N MET A 281 13.22 26.26 -0.42
CA MET A 281 13.80 25.31 0.54
C MET A 281 14.77 25.99 1.51
N MET A 282 15.59 26.93 1.03
CA MET A 282 16.43 27.76 1.90
C MET A 282 15.58 28.61 2.84
N THR A 283 14.46 29.15 2.35
CA THR A 283 13.54 29.95 3.18
C THR A 283 12.88 29.12 4.27
N GLN A 284 12.43 27.89 3.96
CA GLN A 284 11.81 26.98 4.94
C GLN A 284 12.80 26.49 6.00
N ASN A 285 14.02 26.09 5.61
CA ASN A 285 15.06 25.68 6.55
C ASN A 285 15.58 26.85 7.41
N LEU A 286 15.73 28.04 6.83
CA LEU A 286 16.06 29.24 7.60
C LEU A 286 14.95 29.58 8.60
N GLN A 287 13.68 29.47 8.21
CA GLN A 287 12.56 29.67 9.15
C GLN A 287 12.52 28.63 10.25
N SER A 288 12.78 27.35 9.98
CA SER A 288 12.79 26.32 11.01
C SER A 288 13.96 26.51 11.98
N GLN A 289 15.16 26.81 11.48
CA GLN A 289 16.34 27.09 12.31
C GLN A 289 16.18 28.41 13.10
N LEU A 290 15.63 29.46 12.49
CA LEU A 290 15.32 30.72 13.18
C LEU A 290 14.24 30.50 14.25
N ASN A 291 13.21 29.71 13.99
CA ASN A 291 12.21 29.37 15.00
C ASN A 291 12.80 28.50 16.12
N GLU A 292 13.74 27.62 15.82
CA GLU A 292 14.41 26.80 16.83
C GLU A 292 15.36 27.63 17.70
N LEU A 293 16.06 28.60 17.11
CA LEU A 293 16.90 29.56 17.83
C LEU A 293 16.07 30.61 18.60
N LEU A 294 14.95 31.09 18.04
CA LEU A 294 14.04 32.04 18.74
C LEU A 294 13.24 31.37 19.86
N ASN A 295 12.87 30.10 19.73
CA ASN A 295 12.13 29.36 20.76
C ASN A 295 13.02 28.48 21.66
N GLY A 296 14.34 28.53 21.46
CA GLY A 296 15.33 27.72 22.18
C GLY A 296 15.42 28.01 23.68
N ASP A 297 15.08 29.23 24.11
CA ASP A 297 15.14 29.68 25.51
C ASP A 297 13.86 29.42 26.32
N LEU A 298 12.81 28.83 25.70
CA LEU A 298 11.57 28.52 26.42
C LEU A 298 11.66 27.14 27.09
N PRO A 299 11.26 27.02 28.39
CA PRO A 299 11.23 25.75 29.09
C PRO A 299 10.31 24.73 28.38
N PRO A 300 10.62 23.41 28.44
CA PRO A 300 9.97 22.38 27.63
C PRO A 300 8.45 22.25 27.82
N ALA A 301 7.88 22.85 28.87
CA ALA A 301 6.46 22.83 29.17
C ALA A 301 5.63 23.93 28.47
N GLN A 302 6.25 24.92 27.80
CA GLN A 302 5.57 26.01 27.10
C GLN A 302 5.89 26.08 25.61
N ARG A 303 6.59 25.08 25.05
CA ARG A 303 6.57 24.82 23.61
C ARG A 303 5.18 24.34 23.24
N THR A 304 4.22 25.25 23.13
CA THR A 304 3.02 25.00 22.34
C THR A 304 3.53 24.65 20.96
N SER A 305 3.36 23.38 20.61
CA SER A 305 3.62 22.79 19.31
C SER A 305 2.84 23.57 18.24
N ALA A 306 3.39 24.69 17.81
CA ALA A 306 2.97 25.41 16.63
C ALA A 306 3.38 24.54 15.43
N GLN A 307 2.44 23.70 15.02
CA GLN A 307 2.37 23.10 13.69
C GLN A 307 3.70 22.51 13.16
N GLN A 308 4.24 21.50 13.85
CA GLN A 308 4.57 20.30 13.08
C GLN A 308 3.23 19.70 12.68
N SER A 309 2.65 20.22 11.60
CA SER A 309 1.57 19.55 10.90
C SER A 309 2.02 18.11 10.75
N GLN A 310 1.36 17.19 11.45
CA GLN A 310 1.56 15.77 11.23
C GLN A 310 1.36 15.57 9.74
N SER A 311 2.46 15.44 9.00
CA SER A 311 2.44 15.13 7.59
C SER A 311 1.74 13.79 7.51
N SER A 312 0.46 13.80 7.12
CA SER A 312 -0.25 12.58 6.81
C SER A 312 0.61 11.87 5.79
N LEU A 313 0.99 10.61 6.08
CA LEU A 313 1.90 9.81 5.25
C LEU A 313 1.58 9.95 3.75
N TYR A 314 0.29 10.04 3.43
CA TYR A 314 -0.24 10.35 2.11
C TYR A 314 -1.01 11.69 2.16
N PRO A 315 -0.40 12.81 1.76
CA PRO A 315 -1.08 14.10 1.75
C PRO A 315 -2.14 14.12 0.64
N SER A 316 -3.33 14.64 0.97
CA SER A 316 -4.41 14.83 -0.02
C SER A 316 -4.06 15.95 -0.99
N PRO A 317 -4.47 15.85 -2.27
CA PRO A 317 -4.19 16.89 -3.26
C PRO A 317 -4.87 18.20 -2.88
N ASP A 318 -4.12 19.31 -2.90
CA ASP A 318 -4.69 20.64 -2.71
C ASP A 318 -5.54 21.08 -3.92
N GLU A 319 -6.17 22.25 -3.81
CA GLU A 319 -7.00 22.76 -4.90
C GLU A 319 -6.20 23.02 -6.20
N ALA A 320 -4.96 23.50 -6.09
CA ALA A 320 -4.11 23.77 -7.25
C ALA A 320 -3.75 22.47 -8.00
N THR A 321 -3.38 21.43 -7.28
CA THR A 321 -3.09 20.08 -7.79
C THR A 321 -4.30 19.48 -8.49
N ARG A 322 -5.49 19.59 -7.85
CA ARG A 322 -6.76 19.10 -8.43
C ARG A 322 -7.11 19.83 -9.72
N ARG A 323 -6.93 21.16 -9.75
CA ARG A 323 -7.16 21.98 -10.96
C ARG A 323 -6.18 21.62 -12.07
N ALA A 324 -4.89 21.47 -11.77
CA ALA A 324 -3.87 21.08 -12.73
C ALA A 324 -4.13 19.69 -13.34
N ALA A 325 -4.51 18.71 -12.51
CA ALA A 325 -4.88 17.38 -12.99
C ALA A 325 -6.14 17.42 -13.88
N THR A 326 -7.17 18.16 -13.46
CA THR A 326 -8.41 18.31 -14.24
C THR A 326 -8.17 19.02 -15.57
N ALA A 327 -7.31 20.05 -15.60
CA ALA A 327 -6.92 20.75 -16.82
C ALA A 327 -6.15 19.85 -17.81
N ALA A 328 -5.41 18.86 -17.29
CA ALA A 328 -4.77 17.82 -18.08
C ALA A 328 -5.73 16.68 -18.49
N GLY A 329 -7.00 16.72 -18.07
CA GLY A 329 -7.98 15.66 -18.32
C GLY A 329 -7.75 14.39 -17.49
N HIS A 330 -6.93 14.45 -16.44
CA HIS A 330 -6.62 13.31 -15.60
C HIS A 330 -7.56 13.22 -14.39
N ASN A 331 -8.13 12.03 -14.17
CA ASN A 331 -8.93 11.71 -12.98
C ASN A 331 -8.10 11.03 -11.88
N THR A 332 -6.82 10.76 -12.15
CA THR A 332 -5.92 10.08 -11.23
C THR A 332 -4.66 10.91 -11.01
N VAL A 333 -4.26 11.03 -9.74
CA VAL A 333 -3.09 11.80 -9.29
C VAL A 333 -2.20 10.93 -8.42
N VAL A 334 -0.90 10.94 -8.69
CA VAL A 334 0.13 10.31 -7.84
C VAL A 334 0.82 11.42 -7.06
N ILE A 335 0.86 11.27 -5.74
CA ILE A 335 1.53 12.21 -4.85
C ILE A 335 2.67 11.49 -4.14
N SER A 336 3.89 11.95 -4.38
CA SER A 336 5.10 11.47 -3.73
C SER A 336 5.43 12.35 -2.53
N SER A 337 5.64 11.77 -1.36
CA SER A 337 6.18 12.48 -0.20
C SER A 337 7.46 11.79 0.26
N MET A 338 8.36 12.51 0.92
CA MET A 338 9.61 11.95 1.41
C MET A 338 9.94 12.45 2.81
N THR A 339 10.58 11.60 3.59
CA THR A 339 11.13 11.92 4.90
C THR A 339 12.58 11.45 4.93
N LEU A 340 13.48 12.38 5.23
CA LEU A 340 14.92 12.14 5.29
C LEU A 340 15.34 12.03 6.76
N ASN A 341 16.11 11.01 7.08
CA ASN A 341 16.84 10.89 8.33
C ASN A 341 18.33 10.92 8.01
N SER A 342 18.89 12.14 8.00
CA SER A 342 20.30 12.39 7.70
C SER A 342 21.23 11.71 8.70
N THR A 343 20.87 11.69 9.99
CA THR A 343 21.65 11.05 11.05
C THR A 343 21.79 9.54 10.84
N ALA A 344 20.70 8.88 10.45
CA ALA A 344 20.70 7.43 10.19
C ALA A 344 21.15 7.08 8.76
N GLY A 345 21.35 8.07 7.88
CA GLY A 345 21.61 7.81 6.46
C GLY A 345 20.46 7.06 5.79
N THR A 346 19.21 7.32 6.18
CA THR A 346 18.02 6.63 5.63
C THR A 346 17.01 7.63 5.07
N CYS A 347 16.28 7.19 4.05
CA CYS A 347 15.17 7.91 3.45
C CYS A 347 13.96 6.99 3.38
N THR A 348 12.79 7.53 3.72
CA THR A 348 11.50 6.89 3.46
C THR A 348 10.75 7.75 2.46
N ALA A 349 10.44 7.17 1.30
CA ALA A 349 9.54 7.76 0.32
C ALA A 349 8.17 7.10 0.43
N SER A 350 7.11 7.86 0.18
CA SER A 350 5.78 7.32 0.03
C SER A 350 5.15 7.82 -1.26
N ARG A 351 4.34 6.98 -1.90
CA ARG A 351 3.52 7.35 -3.06
C ARG A 351 2.07 7.04 -2.75
N GLY A 352 1.23 8.07 -2.78
CA GLY A 352 -0.22 7.97 -2.64
C GLY A 352 -0.90 8.15 -3.98
N LEU A 353 -1.63 7.12 -4.42
CA LEU A 353 -2.49 7.18 -5.60
C LEU A 353 -3.87 7.69 -5.18
N HIS A 354 -4.28 8.81 -5.77
CA HIS A 354 -5.55 9.48 -5.51
C HIS A 354 -6.41 9.45 -6.77
N HIS A 355 -7.70 9.20 -6.61
CA HIS A 355 -8.66 9.17 -7.71
C HIS A 355 -9.83 10.09 -7.44
N ARG A 356 -10.32 10.75 -8.48
CA ARG A 356 -11.52 11.57 -8.44
C ARG A 356 -12.76 10.68 -8.55
N MET A 357 -13.52 10.58 -7.47
CA MET A 357 -14.74 9.79 -7.39
C MET A 357 -15.90 10.47 -8.15
N PRO A 358 -17.01 9.74 -8.42
CA PRO A 358 -18.16 10.31 -9.13
C PRO A 358 -18.82 11.52 -8.46
N ASP A 359 -18.68 11.66 -7.13
CA ASP A 359 -19.11 12.84 -6.37
C ASP A 359 -18.19 14.07 -6.55
N GLY A 360 -17.08 13.89 -7.27
CA GLY A 360 -16.07 14.91 -7.53
C GLY A 360 -14.98 15.01 -6.46
N GLU A 361 -15.06 14.25 -5.37
CA GLU A 361 -14.06 14.24 -4.33
C GLU A 361 -12.82 13.44 -4.76
N TRP A 362 -11.65 13.90 -4.33
CA TRP A 362 -10.40 13.17 -4.54
C TRP A 362 -10.13 12.33 -3.30
N ARG A 363 -10.07 11.02 -3.46
CA ARG A 363 -9.82 10.08 -2.36
C ARG A 363 -8.56 9.27 -2.61
N LEU A 364 -7.81 8.99 -1.55
CA LEU A 364 -6.70 8.05 -1.58
C LEU A 364 -7.24 6.65 -1.86
N VAL A 365 -6.85 6.07 -2.99
CA VAL A 365 -7.25 4.69 -3.36
C VAL A 365 -6.22 3.67 -2.89
N HIS A 366 -4.94 4.03 -2.93
CA HIS A 366 -3.84 3.18 -2.50
C HIS A 366 -2.61 4.01 -2.11
N GLY A 367 -1.78 3.49 -1.20
CA GLY A 367 -0.55 4.14 -0.77
C GLY A 367 0.55 3.12 -0.50
N VAL A 368 1.76 3.40 -0.97
CA VAL A 368 2.93 2.54 -0.81
C VAL A 368 4.06 3.36 -0.20
N THR A 369 4.87 2.73 0.65
CA THR A 369 6.12 3.30 1.15
C THR A 369 7.30 2.46 0.70
N GLY A 370 8.41 3.14 0.41
CA GLY A 370 9.70 2.53 0.11
C GLY A 370 10.77 3.16 0.99
N THR A 371 11.77 2.38 1.38
CA THR A 371 12.89 2.86 2.19
C THR A 371 14.20 2.63 1.46
N GLY A 372 15.14 3.55 1.67
CA GLY A 372 16.49 3.48 1.12
C GLY A 372 17.50 3.91 2.17
N SER A 373 18.73 3.39 2.05
CA SER A 373 19.82 3.72 2.96
C SER A 373 21.08 4.05 2.16
N THR A 374 21.87 5.00 2.65
CA THR A 374 23.19 5.31 2.12
C THR A 374 24.15 4.10 2.22
N ALA A 375 23.88 3.17 3.14
CA ALA A 375 24.63 1.93 3.31
C ALA A 375 24.42 0.93 2.15
N THR A 376 23.30 1.03 1.41
CA THR A 376 22.99 0.14 0.28
C THR A 376 23.30 0.76 -1.08
N VAL A 377 23.86 1.97 -1.11
CA VAL A 377 24.20 2.69 -2.35
C VAL A 377 25.45 2.10 -2.99
N THR A 378 25.33 1.75 -4.26
CA THR A 378 26.46 1.20 -5.05
C THR A 378 27.31 2.32 -5.68
N PRO A 379 28.60 2.08 -5.97
CA PRO A 379 29.46 3.05 -6.66
C PRO A 379 28.93 3.46 -8.04
N ASP A 380 28.28 2.54 -8.76
CA ASP A 380 27.70 2.80 -10.08
C ASP A 380 26.54 3.79 -10.00
N GLN A 381 25.67 3.66 -8.99
CA GLN A 381 24.59 4.61 -8.74
C GLN A 381 25.13 6.02 -8.44
N LEU A 382 26.17 6.10 -7.61
CA LEU A 382 26.82 7.37 -7.27
C LEU A 382 27.44 8.02 -8.52
N THR A 383 28.09 7.22 -9.36
CA THR A 383 28.70 7.68 -10.62
C THR A 383 27.65 8.13 -11.63
N ALA A 384 26.51 7.43 -11.71
CA ALA A 384 25.39 7.83 -12.57
C ALA A 384 24.84 9.20 -12.15
N ILE A 385 24.64 9.39 -10.84
CA ILE A 385 24.21 10.66 -10.24
C ILE A 385 25.22 11.78 -10.49
N GLN A 386 26.51 11.54 -10.26
CA GLN A 386 27.56 12.52 -10.52
C GLN A 386 27.68 12.90 -12.00
N ASN A 387 27.31 11.99 -12.90
CA ASN A 387 27.37 12.24 -14.33
C ASN A 387 26.17 13.02 -14.88
N ASP A 388 25.12 13.20 -14.08
CA ASP A 388 23.95 13.98 -14.45
C ASP A 388 24.32 15.44 -14.73
N PRO A 389 23.90 16.03 -15.87
CA PRO A 389 24.21 17.40 -16.23
C PRO A 389 23.78 18.44 -15.18
N GLN A 390 22.60 18.29 -14.58
CA GLN A 390 22.08 19.23 -13.58
C GLN A 390 22.89 19.13 -12.28
N ILE A 391 23.28 17.91 -11.90
CA ILE A 391 24.15 17.71 -10.74
C ILE A 391 25.53 18.30 -10.98
N LYS A 392 26.09 18.19 -12.19
CA LYS A 392 27.37 18.82 -12.55
C LYS A 392 27.30 20.35 -12.48
N GLU A 393 26.21 20.97 -12.94
CA GLU A 393 25.99 22.41 -12.81
C GLU A 393 25.93 22.84 -11.35
N LEU A 394 25.18 22.11 -10.52
CA LEU A 394 25.12 22.31 -9.07
C LEU A 394 26.48 22.16 -8.41
N GLN A 395 27.25 21.13 -8.76
CA GLN A 395 28.60 20.91 -8.26
C GLN A 395 29.53 22.07 -8.62
N GLY A 396 29.40 22.63 -9.83
CA GLY A 396 30.13 23.83 -10.25
C GLY A 396 29.79 25.05 -9.40
N LEU A 397 28.50 25.27 -9.12
CA LEU A 397 28.03 26.37 -8.26
C LEU A 397 28.50 26.21 -6.81
N ILE A 398 28.35 25.02 -6.24
CA ILE A 398 28.73 24.69 -4.85
C ILE A 398 30.25 24.78 -4.68
N GLY A 399 31.02 24.26 -5.64
CA GLY A 399 32.47 24.37 -5.65
C GLY A 399 32.94 25.83 -5.73
N GLY A 400 32.22 26.69 -6.45
CA GLY A 400 32.47 28.14 -6.47
C GLY A 400 32.18 28.86 -5.15
N LEU A 401 31.34 28.29 -4.28
CA LEU A 401 30.98 28.82 -2.96
C LEU A 401 31.89 28.28 -1.84
N GLY A 402 32.82 27.38 -2.14
CA GLY A 402 33.81 26.86 -1.18
C GLY A 402 33.26 25.83 -0.18
N LEU A 403 32.06 25.29 -0.40
CA LEU A 403 31.51 24.18 0.38
C LEU A 403 32.30 22.90 0.10
N GLY A 404 32.70 22.18 1.15
CA GLY A 404 33.67 21.08 1.07
C GLY A 404 33.16 19.83 0.35
N GLY A 405 34.07 19.05 -0.25
CA GLY A 405 33.72 17.85 -1.03
C GLY A 405 33.08 16.69 -0.23
N GLY A 406 33.24 16.66 1.11
CA GLY A 406 32.65 15.61 1.96
C GLY A 406 31.13 15.75 2.16
N GLU A 407 30.62 16.99 2.22
CA GLU A 407 29.19 17.26 2.31
C GLU A 407 28.49 16.91 1.00
N LEU A 408 29.15 17.21 -0.13
CA LEU A 408 28.68 16.81 -1.44
C LEU A 408 28.59 15.29 -1.59
N ASP A 409 29.61 14.53 -1.19
CA ASP A 409 29.54 13.04 -1.25
C ASP A 409 28.38 12.50 -0.40
N THR A 410 28.18 13.06 0.80
CA THR A 410 27.05 12.71 1.68
C THR A 410 25.71 13.02 1.03
N ALA A 411 25.59 14.19 0.40
CA ALA A 411 24.38 14.61 -0.31
C ALA A 411 24.08 13.70 -1.52
N LEU A 412 25.11 13.35 -2.31
CA LEU A 412 24.98 12.45 -3.45
C LEU A 412 24.56 11.03 -3.01
N ARG A 413 25.16 10.51 -1.94
CA ARG A 413 24.78 9.21 -1.36
C ARG A 413 23.35 9.22 -0.84
N MET A 414 22.92 10.28 -0.17
CA MET A 414 21.54 10.39 0.28
C MET A 414 20.58 10.54 -0.91
N GLY A 415 20.96 11.27 -1.96
CA GLY A 415 20.21 11.32 -3.21
C GLY A 415 20.01 9.91 -3.79
N ALA A 416 21.06 9.09 -3.83
CA ALA A 416 20.94 7.69 -4.25
C ALA A 416 20.03 6.87 -3.33
N ALA A 417 20.09 7.09 -2.01
CA ALA A 417 19.17 6.45 -1.07
C ALA A 417 17.71 6.86 -1.33
N VAL A 418 17.45 8.12 -1.69
CA VAL A 418 16.10 8.58 -2.09
C VAL A 418 15.66 7.92 -3.38
N GLN A 419 16.52 7.81 -4.39
CA GLN A 419 16.19 7.09 -5.63
C GLN A 419 15.83 5.63 -5.36
N ASN A 420 16.55 4.95 -4.47
CA ASN A 420 16.22 3.59 -4.05
C ASN A 420 14.86 3.53 -3.33
N ALA A 421 14.59 4.48 -2.42
CA ALA A 421 13.32 4.55 -1.71
C ALA A 421 12.13 4.80 -2.65
N ILE A 422 12.26 5.73 -3.59
CA ILE A 422 11.24 6.03 -4.60
C ILE A 422 11.05 4.84 -5.53
N GLY A 423 12.13 4.22 -6.01
CA GLY A 423 12.07 3.03 -6.87
C GLY A 423 11.34 1.87 -6.18
N SER A 424 11.63 1.63 -4.91
CA SER A 424 10.92 0.63 -4.09
C SER A 424 9.42 0.94 -3.95
N ALA A 425 9.06 2.21 -3.71
CA ALA A 425 7.66 2.63 -3.66
C ALA A 425 6.94 2.50 -5.01
N ASP A 426 7.63 2.82 -6.12
CA ASP A 426 7.12 2.65 -7.47
C ASP A 426 6.88 1.17 -7.81
N ASP A 427 7.84 0.29 -7.50
CA ASP A 427 7.71 -1.14 -7.73
C ASP A 427 6.50 -1.72 -6.98
N GLY A 428 6.30 -1.32 -5.72
CA GLY A 428 5.12 -1.71 -4.95
C GLY A 428 3.81 -1.18 -5.55
N LEU A 429 3.80 0.06 -6.06
CA LEU A 429 2.62 0.62 -6.73
C LEU A 429 2.32 -0.07 -8.06
N PHE A 430 3.36 -0.43 -8.84
CA PHE A 430 3.22 -1.21 -10.06
C PHE A 430 2.68 -2.61 -9.79
N GLN A 431 3.23 -3.28 -8.78
CA GLN A 431 2.78 -4.61 -8.35
C GLN A 431 1.31 -4.56 -7.92
N TRP A 432 0.91 -3.55 -7.14
CA TRP A 432 -0.48 -3.36 -6.77
C TRP A 432 -1.36 -3.16 -8.00
N CYS A 433 -0.99 -2.28 -8.94
CA CYS A 433 -1.76 -2.07 -10.17
C CYS A 433 -1.90 -3.35 -11.02
N ASP A 434 -0.83 -4.15 -11.14
CA ASP A 434 -0.88 -5.44 -11.85
C ASP A 434 -1.83 -6.43 -11.17
N GLN A 435 -1.84 -6.46 -9.83
CA GLN A 435 -2.78 -7.30 -9.08
C GLN A 435 -4.22 -6.80 -9.26
N THR A 436 -4.45 -5.49 -9.21
CA THR A 436 -5.77 -4.87 -9.41
C THR A 436 -6.35 -5.18 -10.77
N ILE A 437 -5.54 -5.09 -11.81
CA ILE A 437 -5.99 -5.33 -13.18
C ILE A 437 -6.04 -6.81 -13.53
N GLY A 438 -5.09 -7.59 -13.00
CA GLY A 438 -4.99 -9.02 -13.27
C GLY A 438 -6.07 -9.85 -12.56
N LEU A 439 -6.49 -9.43 -11.37
CA LEU A 439 -7.41 -10.17 -10.48
C LEU A 439 -8.56 -9.27 -9.98
N PRO A 440 -9.37 -8.68 -10.88
CA PRO A 440 -10.38 -7.69 -10.49
C PRO A 440 -11.46 -8.27 -9.55
N LYS A 441 -11.71 -9.58 -9.60
CA LYS A 441 -12.61 -10.26 -8.66
C LYS A 441 -12.17 -10.17 -7.20
N GLN A 442 -10.88 -10.00 -6.90
CA GLN A 442 -10.43 -9.80 -5.52
C GLN A 442 -10.96 -8.49 -4.91
N TYR A 443 -11.35 -7.54 -5.77
CA TYR A 443 -11.84 -6.22 -5.36
C TYR A 443 -13.35 -6.14 -5.20
N THR A 444 -14.12 -7.17 -5.59
CA THR A 444 -15.51 -7.34 -5.12
C THR A 444 -15.57 -7.61 -3.61
N HIS A 445 -14.41 -7.82 -2.99
CA HIS A 445 -14.23 -7.97 -1.56
C HIS A 445 -13.63 -6.70 -0.89
N ASP A 446 -13.44 -5.58 -1.61
CA ASP A 446 -12.93 -4.26 -1.13
C ASP A 446 -11.58 -4.29 -0.37
N GLY A 447 -10.67 -5.21 -0.74
CA GLY A 447 -9.42 -5.41 0.02
C GLY A 447 -9.64 -5.82 1.48
N ALA A 448 -10.90 -6.06 1.85
CA ALA A 448 -11.37 -6.52 3.14
C ALA A 448 -11.68 -8.01 3.01
N VAL A 449 -11.61 -8.71 4.13
CA VAL A 449 -11.98 -10.11 4.15
C VAL A 449 -13.46 -10.25 3.79
N PRO A 450 -13.85 -11.08 2.79
CA PRO A 450 -15.23 -11.22 2.37
C PRO A 450 -16.14 -11.61 3.53
N VAL A 451 -17.22 -10.85 3.74
CA VAL A 451 -18.25 -11.18 4.72
C VAL A 451 -19.32 -12.04 4.06
N VAL A 452 -19.47 -13.27 4.54
CA VAL A 452 -20.50 -14.22 4.10
C VAL A 452 -21.56 -14.34 5.20
N PRO A 453 -22.77 -13.79 4.98
CA PRO A 453 -23.87 -13.99 5.91
C PRO A 453 -24.39 -15.42 5.80
N LEU A 454 -24.44 -16.14 6.92
CA LEU A 454 -25.13 -17.41 6.98
C LEU A 454 -26.63 -17.16 7.14
N VAL A 455 -27.44 -17.92 6.40
CA VAL A 455 -28.89 -17.87 6.51
C VAL A 455 -29.33 -19.06 7.33
N ALA A 456 -30.10 -18.82 8.39
CA ALA A 456 -30.67 -19.91 9.16
C ALA A 456 -31.61 -20.73 8.25
N PRO A 457 -31.55 -22.07 8.29
CA PRO A 457 -32.50 -22.88 7.53
C PRO A 457 -33.92 -22.46 7.94
N ALA A 458 -34.77 -22.23 6.94
CA ALA A 458 -36.18 -21.92 7.20
C ALA A 458 -36.72 -23.00 8.14
N ALA A 459 -37.26 -22.59 9.30
CA ALA A 459 -37.82 -23.54 10.24
C ALA A 459 -38.85 -24.39 9.50
N ALA A 460 -38.61 -25.70 9.42
CA ALA A 460 -39.60 -26.62 8.88
C ALA A 460 -40.88 -26.44 9.72
N GLN A 461 -41.91 -25.86 9.09
CA GLN A 461 -43.19 -25.58 9.73
C GLN A 461 -43.97 -26.86 9.98
#